data_AF-A0A2W0BHE5-F1
#
_entry.id   AF-A0A2W0BHE5-F1
#
_cell.length_a   1.000
_cell.length_b   1.000
_cell.length_c   1.000
_cell.angle_alpha   90.00
_cell.angle_beta   90.00
_cell.angle_gamma   90.00
#
_symmetry.space_group_name_H-M   'P 1'
#
loop_
_entity.id
_entity.type
_entity.pdbx_description
1 polymer ?
#
loop_
_entity_poly.entity_id
_entity_poly.type
_entity_poly.pdbx_seq_one_letter_code
_entity_poly.pdbx_strand_id
1 'polypeptide(L)'
;MPLGLYVSVPFCRSKCSFCNFASGVFSRDKMNGYIARLQEEIASAETRATILHAEFERSVDSIYFGGGTPTTLSPDQLGCIFQAIRNEFHVQPDAEITVECAPGTLRPEILDALLQGGTNRVSLGTQSFIDEEIKSVGRLHTAQQTLADINALRAAGIA
;
A
#
# COMPACT_ATOMS: atom_id res chain seq x y z
N MET A 1 14.88 -15.58 12.13
CA MET A 1 15.06 -14.23 11.52
C MET A 1 13.68 -13.62 11.41
N PRO A 2 13.47 -12.35 11.77
CA PRO A 2 12.15 -11.75 11.69
C PRO A 2 11.61 -11.77 10.25
N LEU A 3 10.29 -11.91 10.11
CA LEU A 3 9.59 -12.04 8.84
C LEU A 3 9.21 -10.66 8.29
N GLY A 4 9.53 -10.39 7.03
CA GLY A 4 8.99 -9.24 6.29
C GLY A 4 7.84 -9.65 5.38
N LEU A 5 6.77 -8.85 5.36
CA LEU A 5 5.61 -9.04 4.49
C LEU A 5 5.62 -8.02 3.34
N TYR A 6 5.39 -8.49 2.12
CA TYR A 6 5.15 -7.63 0.97
C TYR A 6 3.75 -7.87 0.41
N VAL A 7 2.96 -6.80 0.30
CA VAL A 7 1.61 -6.84 -0.26
C VAL A 7 1.59 -6.07 -1.58
N SER A 8 1.44 -6.80 -2.69
CA SER A 8 1.39 -6.22 -4.03
C SER A 8 -0.01 -5.75 -4.40
N VAL A 9 -0.29 -4.44 -4.36
CA VAL A 9 -1.57 -3.84 -4.75
C VAL A 9 -1.51 -3.35 -6.20
N PRO A 10 -2.07 -4.07 -7.19
CA PRO A 10 -1.81 -3.82 -8.61
C PRO A 10 -2.70 -2.73 -9.24
N PHE A 11 -3.25 -1.83 -8.43
CA PHE A 11 -4.25 -0.84 -8.87
C PHE A 11 -3.66 0.56 -9.00
N CYS A 12 -4.02 1.25 -10.07
CA CYS A 12 -3.67 2.65 -10.32
C CYS A 12 -4.89 3.42 -10.83
N ARG A 13 -4.94 4.75 -10.62
CA ARG A 13 -5.98 5.62 -11.21
C ARG A 13 -5.73 5.86 -12.70
N SER A 14 -4.46 5.90 -13.11
CA SER A 14 -3.99 5.97 -14.49
C SER A 14 -2.70 5.16 -14.62
N LYS A 15 -2.38 4.71 -15.83
CA LYS A 15 -1.08 4.08 -16.12
C LYS A 15 -0.10 5.14 -16.60
N CYS A 16 1.03 5.28 -15.92
CA CYS A 16 2.09 6.20 -16.34
C CYS A 16 2.86 5.60 -17.54
N SER A 17 3.29 6.44 -18.48
CA SER A 17 3.95 5.98 -19.72
C SER A 17 5.28 5.26 -19.49
N PHE A 18 5.99 5.57 -18.40
CA PHE A 18 7.27 4.94 -18.03
C PHE A 18 7.10 3.73 -17.10
N CYS A 19 5.89 3.47 -16.59
CA CYS A 19 5.69 2.51 -15.49
C CYS A 19 5.75 1.06 -15.99
N ASN A 20 6.75 0.31 -15.53
CA ASN A 20 6.97 -1.10 -15.83
C ASN A 20 6.38 -2.07 -14.78
N PHE A 21 5.75 -1.57 -13.72
CA PHE A 21 5.09 -2.42 -12.73
C PHE A 21 3.90 -3.18 -13.33
N ALA A 22 3.65 -4.39 -12.82
CA ALA A 22 2.46 -5.19 -13.12
C ALA A 22 1.21 -4.58 -12.44
N SER A 23 0.78 -3.44 -12.96
CA SER A 23 -0.31 -2.62 -12.42
C SER A 23 -1.17 -2.01 -13.53
N GLY A 24 -2.40 -1.65 -13.21
CA GLY A 24 -3.35 -1.11 -14.18
C GLY A 24 -4.56 -0.45 -13.56
N VAL A 25 -5.48 -0.02 -14.42
CA VAL A 25 -6.76 0.56 -14.02
C VAL A 25 -7.81 -0.54 -14.04
N PHE A 26 -8.47 -0.77 -12.90
CA PHE A 26 -9.43 -1.85 -12.72
C PHE A 26 -10.75 -1.33 -12.15
N SER A 27 -11.84 -2.08 -12.37
CA SER A 27 -13.14 -1.76 -11.78
C SER A 27 -13.16 -2.03 -10.28
N ARG A 28 -14.05 -1.36 -9.55
CA ARG A 28 -14.26 -1.57 -8.11
C ARG A 28 -14.56 -3.02 -7.77
N ASP A 29 -15.35 -3.72 -8.60
CA ASP A 29 -15.67 -5.14 -8.37
C ASP A 29 -14.44 -6.04 -8.45
N LYS A 30 -13.52 -5.77 -9.39
CA LYS A 30 -12.25 -6.50 -9.47
C LYS A 30 -11.35 -6.20 -8.27
N MET A 31 -11.33 -4.96 -7.79
CA MET A 31 -10.61 -4.59 -6.57
C MET A 31 -11.17 -5.33 -5.35
N ASN A 32 -12.50 -5.34 -5.16
CA ASN A 32 -13.14 -6.07 -4.07
C ASN A 32 -12.86 -7.58 -4.13
N GLY A 33 -12.93 -8.18 -5.33
CA GLY A 33 -12.59 -9.58 -5.52
C GLY A 33 -11.13 -9.90 -5.18
N TYR A 34 -10.20 -9.00 -5.53
CA TYR A 34 -8.80 -9.11 -5.13
C TYR A 34 -8.63 -9.05 -3.61
N ILE A 35 -9.29 -8.10 -2.92
CA ILE A 35 -9.19 -7.98 -1.46
C ILE A 35 -9.69 -9.25 -0.78
N ALA A 36 -10.84 -9.79 -1.21
CA ALA A 36 -11.36 -11.05 -0.66
C ALA A 36 -10.38 -12.22 -0.85
N ARG A 37 -9.78 -12.34 -2.04
CA ARG A 37 -8.78 -13.38 -2.33
C ARG A 37 -7.48 -13.18 -1.53
N LEU A 38 -7.04 -11.94 -1.35
CA LEU A 38 -5.86 -11.62 -0.55
C LEU A 38 -6.07 -12.00 0.93
N GLN A 39 -7.26 -11.75 1.48
CA GLN A 39 -7.59 -12.15 2.85
C GLN A 39 -7.56 -13.68 3.02
N GLU A 40 -8.07 -14.43 2.05
CA GLU A 40 -7.99 -15.90 2.04
C GLU A 40 -6.55 -16.40 1.88
N GLU A 41 -5.73 -15.72 1.06
CA GLU A 41 -4.32 -16.06 0.89
C GLU A 41 -3.53 -15.83 2.18
N ILE A 42 -3.77 -14.71 2.87
CA ILE A 42 -3.18 -14.44 4.19
C ILE A 42 -3.59 -15.52 5.19
N ALA A 43 -4.89 -15.80 5.32
CA ALA A 43 -5.41 -16.79 6.27
C ALA A 43 -4.99 -18.25 5.96
N SER A 44 -4.45 -18.51 4.76
CA SER A 44 -3.96 -19.83 4.36
C SER A 44 -2.43 -19.94 4.35
N ALA A 45 -1.72 -18.92 4.85
CA ALA A 45 -0.26 -18.86 4.82
C ALA A 45 0.41 -20.11 5.40
N GLU A 46 0.00 -20.58 6.58
CA GLU A 46 0.52 -21.81 7.18
C GLU A 46 0.27 -23.06 6.35
N THR A 47 -0.97 -23.20 5.85
CA THR A 47 -1.35 -24.35 5.04
C THR A 47 -0.48 -24.40 3.79
N ARG A 48 -0.25 -23.24 3.16
CA ARG A 48 0.63 -23.12 2.00
C ARG A 48 2.08 -23.42 2.32
N ALA A 49 2.61 -22.93 3.43
CA ALA A 49 3.97 -23.24 3.86
C ALA A 49 4.15 -24.75 4.10
N THR A 50 3.17 -25.40 4.71
CA THR A 50 3.16 -26.86 4.91
C THR A 50 3.22 -27.61 3.57
N ILE A 51 2.38 -27.24 2.60
CA ILE A 51 2.35 -27.85 1.25
C ILE A 51 3.69 -27.66 0.52
N LEU A 52 4.32 -26.50 0.70
CA LEU A 52 5.58 -26.15 0.05
C LEU A 52 6.82 -26.66 0.81
N HIS A 53 6.64 -27.35 1.93
CA HIS A 53 7.72 -27.75 2.83
C HIS A 53 8.61 -26.56 3.24
N ALA A 54 7.99 -25.41 3.48
CA ALA A 54 8.63 -24.18 3.92
C ALA A 54 8.25 -23.85 5.37
N GLU A 55 9.11 -23.12 6.05
CA GLU A 55 8.88 -22.61 7.40
C GLU A 55 9.09 -21.10 7.41
N PHE A 56 8.31 -20.38 8.23
CA PHE A 56 8.46 -18.95 8.44
C PHE A 56 8.13 -18.58 9.89
N GLU A 57 8.76 -17.52 10.39
CA GLU A 57 8.46 -16.95 11.71
C GLU A 57 7.13 -16.18 11.67
N ARG A 58 6.34 -16.22 12.73
CA ARG A 58 5.11 -15.42 12.81
C ARG A 58 5.31 -13.97 13.20
N SER A 59 6.47 -13.68 13.78
CA SER A 59 6.81 -12.34 14.23
C SER A 59 7.23 -11.51 13.02
N VAL A 60 6.44 -10.49 12.72
CA VAL A 60 6.64 -9.59 11.58
C VAL A 60 7.23 -8.27 12.05
N ASP A 61 8.41 -7.92 11.53
CA ASP A 61 9.11 -6.67 11.82
C ASP A 61 8.93 -5.60 10.73
N SER A 62 8.40 -6.01 9.57
CA SER A 62 8.25 -5.12 8.43
C SER A 62 7.08 -5.52 7.54
N ILE A 63 6.30 -4.53 7.08
CA ILE A 63 5.23 -4.70 6.11
C ILE A 63 5.38 -3.61 5.04
N TYR A 64 5.43 -4.01 3.78
CA TYR A 64 5.52 -3.09 2.65
C TYR A 64 4.35 -3.30 1.69
N PHE A 65 3.56 -2.24 1.49
CA PHE A 65 2.52 -2.20 0.47
C PHE A 65 3.04 -1.48 -0.78
N GLY A 66 3.08 -2.17 -1.92
CA GLY A 66 3.61 -1.62 -3.16
C GLY A 66 2.93 -2.15 -4.42
N GLY A 67 3.60 -1.97 -5.57
CA GLY A 67 3.20 -2.53 -6.86
C GLY A 67 2.55 -1.49 -7.77
N GLY A 68 1.29 -1.14 -7.51
CA GLY A 68 0.58 -0.07 -8.19
C GLY A 68 0.52 1.18 -7.32
N THR A 69 -0.61 1.37 -6.67
CA THR A 69 -0.85 2.52 -5.80
C THR A 69 -1.79 2.08 -4.68
N PRO A 70 -1.26 1.55 -3.56
CA PRO A 70 -2.05 1.13 -2.40
C PRO A 70 -3.11 2.15 -1.94
N THR A 71 -2.77 3.44 -1.96
CA THR A 71 -3.69 4.55 -1.60
C THR A 71 -4.85 4.78 -2.58
N THR A 72 -4.99 3.96 -3.62
CA THR A 72 -6.21 3.90 -4.46
C THR A 72 -7.29 3.02 -3.87
N LEU A 73 -6.94 2.13 -2.93
CA LEU A 73 -7.91 1.37 -2.16
C LEU A 73 -8.76 2.31 -1.29
N SER A 74 -9.99 1.89 -0.98
CA SER A 74 -10.82 2.60 0.00
C SER A 74 -10.27 2.40 1.43
N PRO A 75 -10.65 3.26 2.39
CA PRO A 75 -10.34 3.05 3.81
C PRO A 75 -10.72 1.65 4.30
N ASP A 76 -11.92 1.19 3.96
CA ASP A 76 -12.41 -0.14 4.33
C ASP A 76 -11.54 -1.26 3.75
N GLN A 77 -11.14 -1.15 2.47
CA GLN A 77 -10.29 -2.15 1.82
C GLN A 77 -8.90 -2.22 2.47
N LEU A 78 -8.29 -1.08 2.80
CA LEU A 78 -7.04 -1.03 3.54
C LEU A 78 -7.20 -1.67 4.93
N GLY A 79 -8.25 -1.31 5.65
CA GLY A 79 -8.59 -1.87 6.95
C GLY A 79 -8.74 -3.38 6.92
N CYS A 80 -9.42 -3.92 5.91
CA CYS A 80 -9.57 -5.37 5.71
C CYS A 80 -8.22 -6.09 5.56
N ILE A 81 -7.27 -5.51 4.81
CA ILE A 81 -5.94 -6.12 4.64
C ILE A 81 -5.15 -6.04 5.94
N PHE A 82 -5.08 -4.87 6.58
CA PHE A 82 -4.37 -4.71 7.85
C PHE A 82 -4.91 -5.65 8.93
N GLN A 83 -6.23 -5.81 9.01
CA GLN A 83 -6.85 -6.73 9.95
C GLN A 83 -6.52 -8.19 9.63
N ALA A 84 -6.56 -8.58 8.35
CA ALA A 84 -6.20 -9.93 7.95
C ALA A 84 -4.75 -10.28 8.32
N ILE A 85 -3.81 -9.37 8.09
CA ILE A 85 -2.41 -9.55 8.49
C ILE A 85 -2.30 -9.72 10.01
N ARG A 86 -2.94 -8.85 10.80
CA ARG A 86 -2.88 -8.93 12.28
C ARG A 86 -3.58 -10.16 12.87
N ASN A 87 -4.55 -10.73 12.16
CA ASN A 87 -5.20 -11.98 12.57
C ASN A 87 -4.29 -13.19 12.39
N GLU A 88 -3.43 -13.17 11.36
CA GLU A 88 -2.56 -14.30 11.00
C GLU A 88 -1.15 -14.20 11.61
N PHE A 89 -0.63 -12.98 11.71
CA PHE A 89 0.76 -12.71 12.10
C PHE A 89 0.85 -11.85 13.36
N HIS A 90 1.92 -12.05 14.13
CA HIS A 90 2.27 -11.17 15.23
C HIS A 90 3.10 -9.99 14.71
N VAL A 91 2.42 -8.90 14.37
CA VAL A 91 3.08 -7.65 13.97
C VAL A 91 3.70 -6.99 15.19
N GLN A 92 5.02 -6.80 15.16
CA GLN A 92 5.75 -6.21 16.29
C GLN A 92 5.31 -4.75 16.53
N PRO A 93 5.30 -4.27 17.79
CA PRO A 93 4.91 -2.89 18.09
C PRO A 93 5.76 -1.82 17.40
N ASP A 94 7.03 -2.14 17.11
CA ASP A 94 8.02 -1.29 16.45
C ASP A 94 8.24 -1.66 14.97
N ALA A 95 7.38 -2.49 14.40
CA ALA A 95 7.49 -2.89 13.00
C ALA A 95 7.43 -1.69 12.05
N GLU A 96 8.27 -1.68 11.01
CA GLU A 96 8.15 -0.71 9.93
C GLU A 96 6.95 -1.07 9.04
N ILE A 97 5.96 -0.19 8.94
CA ILE A 97 4.82 -0.36 8.04
C ILE A 97 4.90 0.75 6.99
N THR A 98 5.40 0.38 5.80
CA THR A 98 5.56 1.27 4.66
C THR A 98 4.40 1.10 3.67
N VAL A 99 3.81 2.22 3.25
CA VAL A 99 2.81 2.24 2.17
C VAL A 99 3.23 3.15 1.03
N GLU A 100 3.25 2.62 -0.20
CA GLU A 100 3.42 3.45 -1.39
C GLU A 100 2.20 4.34 -1.64
N CYS A 101 2.46 5.60 -1.97
CA CYS A 101 1.44 6.60 -2.24
C CYS A 101 1.75 7.35 -3.54
N ALA A 102 0.70 7.59 -4.34
CA ALA A 102 0.76 8.58 -5.41
C ALA A 102 0.23 9.92 -4.89
N PRO A 103 0.90 11.06 -5.15
CA PRO A 103 0.35 12.35 -4.79
C PRO A 103 -1.07 12.58 -5.31
N GLY A 104 -1.89 13.29 -4.54
CA GLY A 104 -3.31 13.52 -4.82
C GLY A 104 -4.23 12.33 -4.53
N THR A 105 -3.70 11.25 -3.94
CA THR A 105 -4.52 10.11 -3.46
C THR A 105 -4.66 10.06 -1.93
N LEU A 106 -3.84 10.82 -1.20
CA LEU A 106 -3.82 10.90 0.26
C LEU A 106 -4.96 11.82 0.78
N ARG A 107 -6.21 11.39 0.61
CA ARG A 107 -7.36 12.08 1.21
C ARG A 107 -7.37 11.87 2.74
N PRO A 108 -7.99 12.77 3.53
CA PRO A 108 -8.01 12.64 4.99
C PRO A 108 -8.44 11.24 5.48
N GLU A 109 -9.49 10.67 4.89
CA GLU A 109 -9.98 9.34 5.26
C GLU A 109 -9.02 8.20 4.91
N ILE A 110 -8.15 8.39 3.91
CA ILE A 110 -7.09 7.44 3.59
C ILE A 110 -5.96 7.57 4.61
N LEU A 111 -5.56 8.79 4.95
CA LEU A 111 -4.54 9.04 5.98
C LEU A 111 -4.95 8.43 7.33
N ASP A 112 -6.21 8.62 7.73
CA ASP A 112 -6.76 8.03 8.95
C ASP A 112 -6.69 6.49 8.92
N ALA A 113 -7.05 5.87 7.78
CA ALA A 113 -6.97 4.43 7.61
C ALA A 113 -5.51 3.92 7.66
N LEU A 114 -4.56 4.67 7.11
CA LEU A 114 -3.13 4.33 7.19
C LEU A 114 -2.64 4.37 8.64
N LEU A 115 -3.00 5.41 9.40
CA LEU A 115 -2.65 5.56 10.81
C LEU A 115 -3.26 4.44 11.67
N GLN A 116 -4.55 4.14 11.49
CA GLN A 116 -5.20 3.00 12.14
C GLN A 116 -4.56 1.66 11.74
N GLY A 117 -4.08 1.58 10.50
CA GLY A 117 -3.27 0.49 9.98
C GLY A 117 -1.88 0.37 10.60
N GLY A 118 -1.44 1.35 11.40
CA GLY A 118 -0.09 1.38 12.00
C GLY A 118 1.00 1.85 11.03
N THR A 119 0.63 2.43 9.88
CA THR A 119 1.58 2.97 8.90
C THR A 119 2.42 4.06 9.55
N ASN A 120 3.74 3.90 9.51
CA ASN A 120 4.70 4.85 10.08
C ASN A 120 5.69 5.39 9.04
N ARG A 121 5.61 4.89 7.79
CA ARG A 121 6.41 5.38 6.66
C ARG A 121 5.58 5.39 5.38
N VAL A 122 5.74 6.43 4.57
CA VAL A 122 5.10 6.51 3.24
C VAL A 122 6.15 6.75 2.15
N SER A 123 6.13 5.88 1.13
CA SER A 123 6.93 6.07 -0.07
C SER A 123 6.11 6.88 -1.09
N LEU A 124 6.34 8.20 -1.14
CA LEU A 124 5.59 9.11 -2.01
C LEU A 124 6.25 9.18 -3.40
N GLY A 125 5.63 8.54 -4.38
CA GLY A 125 6.18 8.44 -5.74
C GLY A 125 6.04 9.73 -6.53
N THR A 126 6.77 10.80 -6.19
CA THR A 126 6.64 12.15 -6.78
C THR A 126 7.04 12.24 -8.26
N GLN A 127 8.18 11.61 -8.62
CA GLN A 127 8.83 11.62 -9.94
C GLN A 127 9.37 12.99 -10.39
N SER A 128 8.55 14.03 -10.37
CA SER A 128 8.93 15.40 -10.73
C SER A 128 8.12 16.42 -9.92
N PHE A 129 8.67 17.63 -9.79
CA PHE A 129 8.00 18.82 -9.27
C PHE A 129 7.68 19.84 -10.39
N ILE A 130 7.80 19.43 -11.66
CA ILE A 130 7.47 20.25 -12.83
C ILE A 130 6.15 19.72 -13.42
N ASP A 131 5.08 20.51 -13.36
CA ASP A 131 3.74 20.08 -13.76
C ASP A 131 3.65 19.61 -15.22
N GLU A 132 4.44 20.21 -16.12
CA GLU A 132 4.52 19.79 -17.53
C GLU A 132 5.10 18.37 -17.68
N GLU A 133 6.16 18.06 -16.93
CA GLU A 133 6.76 16.72 -16.92
C GLU A 133 5.77 15.69 -16.37
N ILE A 134 5.13 16.01 -15.23
CA ILE A 134 4.12 15.15 -14.58
C ILE A 134 2.98 14.82 -15.56
N LYS A 135 2.46 15.85 -16.24
CA LYS A 135 1.38 15.69 -17.21
C LYS A 135 1.81 14.87 -18.43
N SER A 136 3.02 15.09 -18.94
CA SER A 136 3.53 14.39 -20.14
C SER A 136 3.62 12.87 -19.96
N VAL A 137 3.79 12.40 -18.72
CA VAL A 137 3.89 10.97 -18.39
C VAL A 137 2.57 10.34 -17.94
N GLY A 138 1.45 11.06 -18.04
CA GLY A 138 0.10 10.53 -17.74
C GLY A 138 -0.24 10.50 -16.25
N ARG A 139 0.50 11.25 -15.42
CA ARG A 139 0.19 11.40 -13.99
C ARG A 139 -0.82 12.53 -13.78
N LEU A 140 -1.63 12.38 -12.74
CA LEU A 140 -2.82 13.21 -12.50
C LEU A 140 -2.60 14.28 -11.41
N HIS A 141 -1.39 14.35 -10.85
CA HIS A 141 -1.08 15.21 -9.73
C HIS A 141 -0.36 16.49 -10.16
N THR A 142 -0.24 17.46 -9.25
CA THR A 142 0.62 18.65 -9.43
C THR A 142 1.72 18.70 -8.37
N ALA A 143 2.77 19.48 -8.60
CA ALA A 143 3.80 19.74 -7.61
C ALA A 143 3.22 20.29 -6.30
N GLN A 144 2.20 21.16 -6.40
CA GLN A 144 1.49 21.70 -5.25
C GLN A 144 0.80 20.61 -4.42
N GLN A 145 0.15 19.64 -5.07
CA GLN A 145 -0.48 18.51 -4.37
C GLN A 145 0.55 17.63 -3.68
N THR A 146 1.70 17.38 -4.33
CA THR A 146 2.80 16.66 -3.67
C THR A 146 3.26 17.36 -2.40
N LEU A 147 3.47 18.68 -2.44
CA LEU A 147 3.90 19.44 -1.26
C LEU A 147 2.83 19.42 -0.15
N ALA A 148 1.55 19.50 -0.51
CA ALA A 148 0.46 19.37 0.44
C ALA A 148 0.44 18.00 1.13
N ASP A 149 0.60 16.91 0.35
CA ASP A 149 0.64 15.55 0.88
C ASP A 149 1.84 15.32 1.80
N ILE A 150 3.03 15.82 1.44
CA ILE A 150 4.23 15.78 2.30
C ILE A 150 3.95 16.46 3.64
N ASN A 151 3.32 17.64 3.62
CA ASN A 151 3.00 18.37 4.85
C ASN A 151 1.97 17.62 5.70
N ALA A 152 0.96 17.00 5.08
CA ALA A 152 -0.03 16.19 5.78
C ALA A 152 0.60 14.96 6.46
N LEU A 153 1.48 14.24 5.75
CA LEU A 153 2.21 13.09 6.30
C LEU A 153 3.08 13.49 7.50
N ARG A 154 3.85 14.58 7.37
CA ARG A 154 4.67 15.11 8.48
C ARG A 154 3.85 15.54 9.67
N ALA A 155 2.73 16.21 9.44
CA ALA A 155 1.82 16.63 10.52
C ALA A 155 1.21 15.42 11.26
N ALA A 156 1.02 14.30 10.56
CA ALA A 156 0.57 13.04 11.12
C ALA A 156 1.68 12.19 11.77
N GLY A 157 2.95 12.65 11.73
CA GLY A 157 4.09 11.92 12.28
C GLY A 157 4.55 10.73 11.42
N ILE A 158 4.14 10.67 10.16
CA ILE A 158 4.58 9.65 9.20
C ILE A 158 5.86 10.12 8.49
N ALA A 159 6.85 9.22 8.44
CA ALA A 159 8.13 9.46 7.76
C ALA A 159 8.01 9.45 6.22
#